data_AF-A0A3M1WPQ4-F1
#
_entry.id   AF-A0A3M1WPQ4-F1
#
_cell.length_a   1.000
_cell.length_b   1.000
_cell.length_c   1.000
_cell.angle_alpha   90.00
_cell.angle_beta   90.00
_cell.angle_gamma   90.00
#
_symmetry.space_group_name_H-M   'P 1'
#
loop_
_entity.id
_entity.type
_entity.pdbx_description
1 polymer ?
#
loop_
_entity_poly.entity_id
_entity_poly.type
_entity_poly.pdbx_seq_one_letter_code
_entity_poly.pdbx_strand_id
1 'polypeptide(L)'
;MKKVTLPIFCQPFGTEGVHARLAGSDLQVVAGTTHKACDLITQYLRRRGTEDELTYLDLTRYEFHQLLLPITPGYREGNKLYPLPQAVEVPIYAISGPNETGFFECLLPQIDRGFYYYKPGERDSLIRHFSRNYLQNLAPSEVFAFLRQDTAWLEEVPFRLPKPKPPKRRRPQDGLEALQVLPATAERLPQPRLPDQILPGATWEREDEVRWVMQELSEAGRQVLLVGQDGVGKDAILLEAIRRIRREEQSQKPERPTTFWRTRSSRITAQARYLGEWQQICEGLVQELVWARG
;
A
#
# COMPACT_ATOMS: atom_id res chain seq x y z
N MET A 1 -18.44 -12.05 -8.21
CA MET A 1 -17.89 -11.12 -9.21
C MET A 1 -18.47 -9.77 -8.86
N LYS A 2 -17.71 -8.91 -8.18
CA LYS A 2 -18.16 -7.56 -7.81
C LYS A 2 -18.11 -6.71 -9.10
N LYS A 3 -19.24 -6.11 -9.48
CA LYS A 3 -19.27 -5.08 -10.53
C LYS A 3 -18.90 -3.78 -9.86
N VAL A 4 -17.90 -3.09 -10.39
CA VAL A 4 -17.44 -1.80 -9.87
C VAL A 4 -17.43 -0.83 -11.03
N THR A 5 -17.89 0.40 -10.81
CA THR A 5 -17.81 1.46 -11.80
C THR A 5 -16.50 2.20 -11.58
N LEU A 6 -15.66 2.27 -12.61
CA LEU A 6 -14.37 2.97 -12.56
C LEU A 6 -14.56 4.43 -12.97
N PRO A 7 -14.20 5.40 -12.12
CA PRO A 7 -14.21 6.82 -12.47
C PRO A 7 -12.89 7.18 -13.16
N ILE A 8 -12.97 7.42 -14.46
CA ILE A 8 -11.84 7.79 -15.30
C ILE A 8 -11.92 9.28 -15.58
N PHE A 9 -10.98 10.03 -15.02
CA PHE A 9 -10.82 11.45 -15.27
C PHE A 9 -10.16 11.65 -16.64
N CYS A 10 -10.84 12.35 -17.54
CA CYS A 10 -10.42 12.57 -18.91
C CYS A 10 -10.17 14.05 -19.18
N GLN A 11 -9.07 14.35 -19.87
CA GLN A 11 -8.68 15.68 -20.32
C GLN A 11 -8.18 15.66 -21.75
N PRO A 12 -8.42 16.71 -22.55
CA PRO A 12 -7.80 16.85 -23.85
C PRO A 12 -6.27 16.95 -23.72
N PHE A 13 -5.56 16.31 -24.64
CA PHE A 13 -4.11 16.29 -24.70
C PHE A 13 -3.64 16.55 -26.14
N GLY A 14 -3.17 17.77 -26.41
CA GLY A 14 -2.77 18.19 -27.75
C GLY A 14 -3.98 18.40 -28.68
N THR A 15 -3.77 18.26 -29.98
CA THR A 15 -4.81 18.57 -30.99
C THR A 15 -5.84 17.46 -31.17
N GLU A 16 -5.51 16.20 -30.89
CA GLU A 16 -6.39 15.04 -31.12
C GLU A 16 -6.27 13.94 -30.05
N GLY A 17 -5.56 14.19 -28.94
CA GLY A 17 -5.36 13.22 -27.88
C GLY A 17 -6.29 13.44 -26.68
N VAL A 18 -6.48 12.38 -25.90
CA VAL A 18 -7.13 12.39 -24.59
C VAL A 18 -6.17 11.75 -23.60
N HIS A 19 -5.87 12.49 -22.53
CA HIS A 19 -5.22 11.95 -21.33
C HIS A 19 -6.32 11.47 -20.38
N ALA A 20 -6.24 10.19 -20.01
CA ALA A 20 -7.17 9.55 -19.10
C ALA A 20 -6.42 9.03 -17.88
N ARG A 21 -6.94 9.33 -16.70
CA ARG A 21 -6.41 8.87 -15.41
C ARG A 21 -7.50 8.15 -14.64
N LEU A 22 -7.21 6.97 -14.12
CA LEU A 22 -8.10 6.31 -13.17
C LEU A 22 -7.98 7.04 -11.83
N ALA A 23 -9.08 7.62 -11.34
CA ALA A 23 -9.06 8.35 -10.08
C ALA A 23 -8.66 7.41 -8.92
N GLY A 24 -7.96 7.93 -7.91
CA GLY A 24 -7.44 7.13 -6.80
C GLY A 24 -6.22 6.26 -7.13
N SER A 25 -5.70 6.32 -8.36
CA SER A 25 -4.52 5.55 -8.77
C SER A 25 -3.53 6.36 -9.62
N ASP A 26 -2.32 5.83 -9.71
CA ASP A 26 -1.27 6.34 -10.59
C ASP A 26 -1.46 5.94 -12.07
N LEU A 27 -2.51 5.17 -12.38
CA LEU A 27 -2.72 4.66 -13.73
C LEU A 27 -3.20 5.79 -14.67
N GLN A 28 -2.35 6.11 -15.64
CA GLN A 28 -2.60 7.12 -16.66
C GLN A 28 -2.35 6.56 -18.07
N VAL A 29 -3.14 7.00 -19.04
CA VAL A 29 -3.03 6.60 -20.45
C VAL A 29 -3.31 7.80 -21.34
N VAL A 30 -2.56 7.91 -22.44
CA VAL A 30 -2.87 8.85 -23.53
C VAL A 30 -3.35 8.05 -24.74
N ALA A 31 -4.48 8.42 -25.32
CA ALA A 31 -5.00 7.81 -26.52
C ALA A 31 -5.66 8.84 -27.44
N GLY A 32 -5.84 8.52 -28.73
CA GLY A 32 -6.51 9.43 -29.67
C GLY A 32 -8.03 9.58 -29.46
N THR A 33 -8.65 8.71 -28.65
CA THR A 33 -10.07 8.84 -28.30
C THR A 33 -10.31 8.40 -26.86
N THR A 34 -11.33 8.97 -26.23
CA THR A 34 -11.78 8.62 -24.87
C THR A 34 -12.04 7.12 -24.74
N HIS A 35 -12.76 6.54 -25.70
CA HIS A 35 -13.08 5.10 -25.70
C HIS A 35 -11.81 4.23 -25.68
N LYS A 36 -10.81 4.55 -26.50
CA LYS A 36 -9.54 3.80 -26.55
C LYS A 36 -8.77 3.94 -25.22
N ALA A 37 -8.79 5.11 -24.60
CA ALA A 37 -8.14 5.33 -23.31
C ALA A 37 -8.79 4.47 -22.21
N CYS A 38 -10.12 4.46 -22.14
CA CYS A 38 -10.90 3.62 -21.23
C CYS A 38 -10.66 2.12 -21.45
N ASP A 39 -10.58 1.68 -22.71
CA ASP A 39 -10.29 0.29 -23.06
C ASP A 39 -8.88 -0.13 -22.60
N LEU A 40 -7.87 0.73 -22.79
CA LEU A 40 -6.50 0.46 -22.37
C LEU A 40 -6.38 0.32 -20.85
N ILE A 41 -7.01 1.22 -20.10
CA ILE A 41 -7.10 1.15 -18.63
C ILE A 41 -7.78 -0.17 -18.21
N THR A 42 -8.93 -0.48 -18.81
CA THR A 42 -9.68 -1.71 -18.55
C THR A 42 -8.85 -2.97 -18.87
N GLN A 43 -8.12 -2.96 -19.98
CA GLN A 43 -7.28 -4.07 -20.41
C GLN A 43 -6.09 -4.26 -19.46
N TYR A 44 -5.47 -3.16 -19.01
CA TYR A 44 -4.39 -3.18 -18.04
C TYR A 44 -4.86 -3.81 -16.72
N LEU A 45 -5.99 -3.33 -16.18
CA LEU A 45 -6.58 -3.88 -14.94
C LEU A 45 -6.96 -5.36 -15.08
N ARG A 46 -7.46 -5.81 -16.24
CA ARG A 46 -7.75 -7.24 -16.49
C ARG A 46 -6.49 -8.12 -16.49
N ARG A 47 -5.34 -7.58 -16.93
CA ARG A 47 -4.09 -8.34 -17.04
C ARG A 47 -3.36 -8.45 -15.70
N ARG A 48 -3.39 -7.39 -14.90
CA ARG A 48 -2.59 -7.25 -13.68
C ARG A 48 -3.38 -7.41 -12.38
N GLY A 49 -4.71 -7.30 -12.43
CA GLY A 49 -5.62 -7.19 -11.29
C GLY A 49 -5.50 -8.27 -10.22
N THR A 50 -4.61 -8.03 -9.26
CA THR A 50 -4.83 -8.28 -7.83
C THR A 50 -5.61 -7.10 -7.26
N GLU A 51 -6.51 -7.37 -6.31
CA GLU A 51 -7.36 -6.35 -5.64
C GLU A 51 -6.52 -5.21 -5.03
N ASP A 52 -5.24 -5.45 -4.77
CA ASP A 52 -4.30 -4.50 -4.14
C ASP A 52 -3.94 -3.27 -4.99
N GLU A 53 -3.99 -3.35 -6.34
CA GLU A 53 -3.71 -2.18 -7.22
C GLU A 53 -4.92 -1.24 -7.36
N LEU A 54 -6.10 -1.65 -6.88
CA LEU A 54 -7.31 -0.84 -6.86
C LEU A 54 -7.42 -0.14 -5.51
N THR A 55 -6.50 0.78 -5.31
CA THR A 55 -6.40 1.57 -4.09
C THR A 55 -7.57 2.58 -4.10
N TYR A 56 -8.59 2.31 -3.28
CA TYR A 56 -9.56 3.27 -2.71
C TYR A 56 -10.50 4.04 -3.63
N LEU A 57 -11.47 3.35 -4.21
CA LEU A 57 -12.74 3.98 -4.58
C LEU A 57 -13.90 3.13 -4.08
N ASP A 58 -14.14 3.17 -2.77
CA ASP A 58 -15.38 2.66 -2.17
C ASP A 58 -16.50 3.71 -2.25
N LEU A 59 -16.51 4.52 -3.31
CA LEU A 59 -17.59 5.47 -3.54
C LEU A 59 -18.79 4.75 -4.16
N THR A 60 -19.94 4.86 -3.50
CA THR A 60 -21.21 4.33 -4.01
C THR A 60 -21.68 5.11 -5.24
N ARG A 61 -21.34 6.40 -5.33
CA ARG A 61 -21.73 7.31 -6.41
C ARG A 61 -20.64 8.35 -6.64
N TYR A 62 -20.40 8.69 -7.91
CA TYR A 62 -19.48 9.74 -8.29
C TYR A 62 -20.21 11.05 -8.58
N GLU A 63 -19.67 12.14 -8.06
CA GLU A 63 -20.05 13.49 -8.42
C GLU A 63 -18.80 14.25 -8.88
N PHE A 64 -18.85 14.77 -10.10
CA PHE A 64 -17.78 15.56 -10.68
C PHE A 64 -18.04 17.05 -10.47
N HIS A 65 -17.07 17.75 -9.88
CA HIS A 65 -17.16 19.17 -9.53
C HIS A 65 -16.00 19.93 -10.14
N GLN A 66 -16.29 21.11 -10.69
CA GLN A 66 -15.28 22.06 -11.14
C GLN A 66 -15.36 23.32 -10.29
N LEU A 67 -14.23 23.75 -9.74
CA LEU A 67 -14.10 24.96 -8.94
C LEU A 67 -13.00 25.85 -9.53
N LEU A 68 -13.29 27.14 -9.72
CA LEU A 68 -12.29 28.13 -10.07
C LEU A 68 -11.66 28.68 -8.79
N LEU A 69 -10.34 28.54 -8.68
CA LEU A 69 -9.59 28.94 -7.50
C LEU A 69 -8.67 30.13 -7.83
N PRO A 70 -8.94 31.33 -7.28
CA PRO A 70 -8.05 32.47 -7.44
C PRO A 70 -6.79 32.27 -6.59
N ILE A 71 -5.62 32.29 -7.24
CA ILE A 71 -4.30 32.17 -6.64
C ILE A 71 -3.38 33.25 -7.20
N THR A 72 -2.49 33.76 -6.35
CA THR A 72 -1.38 34.62 -6.77
C THR A 72 -0.10 33.78 -6.78
N PRO A 73 0.35 33.29 -7.94
CA PRO A 73 1.55 32.48 -8.01
C PRO A 73 2.77 33.32 -7.58
N GLY A 74 3.77 32.69 -6.97
CA GLY A 74 4.97 33.39 -6.54
C GLY A 74 6.22 32.56 -6.79
N TYR A 75 7.33 33.22 -7.11
CA TYR A 75 8.63 32.57 -7.16
C TYR A 75 9.21 32.45 -5.75
N ARG A 76 9.72 31.27 -5.42
CA ARG A 76 10.49 31.09 -4.19
C ARG A 76 11.98 31.14 -4.52
N GLU A 77 12.68 32.09 -3.94
CA GLU A 77 14.14 32.21 -4.04
C GLU A 77 14.72 32.16 -2.62
N GLY A 78 15.36 31.05 -2.28
CA GLY A 78 15.75 30.74 -0.89
C GLY A 78 14.54 30.68 0.04
N ASN A 79 14.52 31.53 1.07
CA ASN A 79 13.42 31.61 2.05
C ASN A 79 12.42 32.75 1.76
N LYS A 80 12.55 33.44 0.63
CA LYS A 80 11.66 34.55 0.25
C LYS A 80 10.69 34.10 -0.85
N LEU A 81 9.43 34.47 -0.69
CA LEU A 81 8.38 34.28 -1.70
C LEU A 81 8.10 35.63 -2.37
N TYR A 82 8.31 35.69 -3.68
CA TYR A 82 8.04 36.86 -4.50
C TYR A 82 6.74 36.63 -5.28
N PRO A 83 5.60 37.15 -4.81
CA PRO A 83 4.33 36.99 -5.51
C PRO A 83 4.34 37.75 -6.85
N LEU A 84 3.72 37.17 -7.86
CA LEU A 84 3.42 37.87 -9.11
C LEU A 84 2.31 38.90 -8.86
N PRO A 85 2.28 40.01 -9.62
CA PRO A 85 1.30 41.09 -9.42
C PRO A 85 -0.13 40.71 -9.80
N GLN A 86 -0.33 39.64 -10.58
CA GLN A 86 -1.63 39.23 -11.10
C GLN A 86 -2.11 37.93 -10.46
N ALA A 87 -3.34 37.95 -9.94
CA ALA A 87 -4.04 36.74 -9.54
C ALA A 87 -4.57 36.01 -10.77
N VAL A 88 -4.53 34.68 -10.70
CA VAL A 88 -4.91 33.77 -11.76
C VAL A 88 -5.99 32.83 -11.22
N GLU A 89 -7.04 32.58 -12.00
CA GLU A 89 -8.08 31.61 -11.67
C GLU A 89 -7.72 30.24 -12.23
N VAL A 90 -7.39 29.30 -11.35
CA VAL A 90 -7.01 27.94 -11.73
C VAL A 90 -8.24 27.03 -11.64
N PRO A 91 -8.62 26.30 -12.71
CA PRO A 91 -9.68 25.30 -12.65
C PRO A 91 -9.20 24.06 -11.90
N ILE A 92 -9.89 23.72 -10.83
CA ILE A 92 -9.69 22.52 -10.03
C ILE A 92 -10.86 21.56 -10.25
N TYR A 93 -10.53 20.33 -10.61
CA TYR A 93 -11.50 19.25 -10.75
C TYR A 93 -11.47 18.34 -9.53
N ALA A 94 -12.66 18.03 -9.02
CA ALA A 94 -12.84 17.17 -7.88
C ALA A 94 -13.87 16.07 -8.19
N ILE A 95 -13.59 14.86 -7.73
CA ILE A 95 -14.51 13.73 -7.77
C ILE A 95 -14.88 13.43 -6.33
N SER A 96 -16.15 13.59 -5.97
CA SER A 96 -16.62 13.34 -4.60
C SER A 96 -17.76 12.33 -4.57
N GLY A 97 -17.90 11.62 -3.47
CA GLY A 97 -19.02 10.69 -3.30
C GLY A 97 -19.18 10.19 -1.87
N PRO A 98 -20.31 9.54 -1.57
CA PRO A 98 -20.51 8.81 -0.32
C PRO A 98 -19.82 7.44 -0.39
N ASN A 99 -19.14 7.07 0.70
CA ASN A 99 -18.53 5.76 0.87
C ASN A 99 -19.51 4.76 1.55
N GLU A 100 -19.28 3.45 1.41
CA GLU A 100 -20.05 2.38 2.07
C GLU A 100 -20.13 2.55 3.61
N THR A 101 -19.15 3.22 4.22
CA THR A 101 -19.10 3.50 5.68
C THR A 101 -19.89 4.74 6.12
N GLY A 102 -20.54 5.47 5.22
CA GLY A 102 -21.36 6.66 5.53
C GLY A 102 -20.60 7.98 5.63
N PHE A 103 -19.30 8.00 5.36
CA PHE A 103 -18.51 9.23 5.18
C PHE A 103 -18.49 9.65 3.70
N PHE A 104 -18.05 10.88 3.43
CA PHE A 104 -17.77 11.31 2.07
C PHE A 104 -16.27 11.33 1.81
N GLU A 105 -15.89 11.02 0.59
CA GLU A 105 -14.52 11.08 0.11
C GLU A 105 -14.46 11.98 -1.12
N CYS A 106 -13.42 12.81 -1.19
CA CYS A 106 -13.16 13.69 -2.31
C CYS A 106 -11.74 13.46 -2.82
N LEU A 107 -11.61 13.29 -4.13
CA LEU A 107 -10.36 13.13 -4.85
C LEU A 107 -10.15 14.32 -5.78
N LEU A 108 -8.90 14.73 -5.92
CA LEU A 108 -8.44 15.82 -6.77
C LEU A 108 -7.45 15.25 -7.80
N PRO A 109 -7.93 14.75 -8.95
CA PRO A 109 -7.11 13.95 -9.88
C PRO A 109 -5.90 14.69 -10.45
N GLN A 110 -5.99 16.01 -10.59
CA GLN A 110 -4.91 16.84 -11.15
C GLN A 110 -3.72 16.96 -10.19
N ILE A 111 -3.95 16.86 -8.87
CA ILE A 111 -2.91 17.02 -7.85
C ILE A 111 -2.64 15.73 -7.07
N ASP A 112 -3.36 14.66 -7.43
CA ASP A 112 -3.21 13.33 -6.85
C ASP A 112 -3.37 13.29 -5.31
N ARG A 113 -4.40 14.00 -4.84
CA ARG A 113 -4.75 14.08 -3.41
C ARG A 113 -6.19 13.67 -3.18
N GLY A 114 -6.43 13.09 -2.02
CA GLY A 114 -7.77 12.77 -1.53
C GLY A 114 -7.94 13.20 -0.07
N PHE A 115 -9.19 13.42 0.34
CA PHE A 115 -9.53 13.65 1.74
C PHE A 115 -10.93 13.13 2.06
N TYR A 116 -11.15 12.79 3.33
CA TYR A 116 -12.45 12.40 3.86
C TYR A 116 -13.14 13.58 4.54
N TYR A 117 -14.46 13.65 4.45
CA TYR A 117 -15.26 14.69 5.10
C TYR A 117 -16.63 14.15 5.54
N TYR A 118 -17.18 14.75 6.58
CA TYR A 118 -18.42 14.28 7.21
C TYR A 118 -19.67 15.00 6.68
N LYS A 119 -19.53 16.30 6.35
CA LYS A 119 -20.67 17.15 5.94
C LYS A 119 -20.53 17.59 4.49
N PRO A 120 -21.57 17.42 3.64
CA PRO A 120 -21.57 17.88 2.26
C PRO A 120 -21.16 19.35 2.08
N GLY A 121 -21.56 20.23 3.00
CA GLY A 121 -21.26 21.66 2.93
C GLY A 121 -19.79 22.04 3.16
N GLU A 122 -18.96 21.15 3.72
CA GLU A 122 -17.54 21.43 3.98
C GLU A 122 -16.65 21.13 2.76
N ARG A 123 -17.17 20.39 1.77
CA ARG A 123 -16.43 19.93 0.59
C ARG A 123 -15.71 21.08 -0.14
N ASP A 124 -16.44 22.10 -0.56
CA ASP A 124 -15.88 23.18 -1.39
C ASP A 124 -14.81 23.98 -0.63
N SER A 125 -15.00 24.15 0.69
CA SER A 125 -14.01 24.80 1.56
C SER A 125 -12.73 23.99 1.65
N LEU A 126 -12.85 22.66 1.82
CA LEU A 126 -11.71 21.75 1.89
C LEU A 126 -10.98 21.66 0.55
N ILE A 127 -11.71 21.54 -0.58
CA ILE A 127 -11.10 21.56 -1.92
C ILE A 127 -10.27 22.82 -2.09
N ARG A 128 -10.81 24.00 -1.74
CA ARG A 128 -10.08 25.27 -1.82
C ARG A 128 -8.85 25.28 -0.92
N HIS A 129 -8.96 24.79 0.31
CA HIS A 129 -7.85 24.75 1.25
C HIS A 129 -6.70 23.87 0.75
N PHE A 130 -6.99 22.62 0.38
CA PHE A 130 -5.98 21.67 -0.11
C PHE A 130 -5.35 22.12 -1.41
N SER A 131 -6.17 22.57 -2.37
CA SER A 131 -5.68 23.02 -3.68
C SER A 131 -4.86 24.31 -3.55
N ARG A 132 -5.25 25.25 -2.67
CA ARG A 132 -4.46 26.46 -2.42
C ARG A 132 -3.11 26.14 -1.80
N ASN A 133 -3.07 25.27 -0.79
CA ASN A 133 -1.82 24.86 -0.16
C ASN A 133 -0.89 24.18 -1.18
N TYR A 134 -1.44 23.29 -2.01
CA TYR A 134 -0.67 22.64 -3.06
C TYR A 134 -0.11 23.65 -4.08
N LEU A 135 -0.97 24.49 -4.67
CA LEU A 135 -0.58 25.43 -5.72
C LEU A 135 0.32 26.57 -5.23
N GLN A 136 0.24 26.97 -3.96
CA GLN A 136 1.15 27.95 -3.36
C GLN A 136 2.59 27.45 -3.23
N ASN A 137 2.79 26.13 -3.25
CA ASN A 137 4.10 25.51 -3.18
C ASN A 137 4.72 25.21 -4.55
N LEU A 138 3.98 25.45 -5.64
CA LEU A 138 4.45 25.23 -7.01
C LEU A 138 5.14 26.46 -7.59
N ALA A 139 6.03 26.23 -8.55
CA ALA A 139 6.59 27.31 -9.35
C ALA A 139 5.50 27.91 -10.26
N PRO A 140 5.57 29.22 -10.59
CA PRO A 140 4.57 29.84 -11.47
C PRO A 140 4.38 29.11 -12.79
N SER A 141 5.44 28.59 -13.41
CA SER A 141 5.36 27.80 -14.65
C SER A 141 4.47 26.55 -14.53
N GLU A 142 4.48 25.90 -13.37
CA GLU A 142 3.67 24.73 -13.07
C GLU A 142 2.22 25.14 -12.81
N VAL A 143 1.98 26.24 -12.09
CA VAL A 143 0.64 26.80 -11.92
C VAL A 143 0.02 27.18 -13.27
N PHE A 144 0.78 27.80 -14.16
CA PHE A 144 0.35 28.12 -15.53
C PHE A 144 0.11 26.86 -16.38
N ALA A 145 0.63 25.69 -16.02
CA ALA A 145 0.31 24.44 -16.72
C ALA A 145 -1.15 24.01 -16.48
N PHE A 146 -1.72 24.30 -15.30
CA PHE A 146 -3.13 24.01 -15.01
C PHE A 146 -4.08 24.88 -15.84
N LEU A 147 -3.68 26.10 -16.23
CA LEU A 147 -4.48 26.97 -17.09
C LEU A 147 -4.51 26.53 -18.55
N ARG A 148 -3.49 25.78 -18.98
CA ARG A 148 -3.39 25.27 -20.35
C ARG A 148 -4.24 24.02 -20.56
N GLN A 149 -4.86 23.49 -19.49
CA GLN A 149 -5.73 22.34 -19.59
C GLN A 149 -7.11 22.78 -20.05
N ASP A 150 -7.59 22.16 -21.12
CA ASP A 150 -8.96 22.31 -21.58
C ASP A 150 -9.95 21.63 -20.60
N THR A 151 -11.24 21.84 -20.86
CA THR A 151 -12.33 21.35 -20.00
C THR A 151 -12.24 19.83 -19.80
N ALA A 152 -12.02 19.42 -18.54
CA ALA A 152 -12.01 18.02 -18.15
C ALA A 152 -13.43 17.47 -17.96
N TRP A 153 -13.58 16.15 -18.09
CA TRP A 153 -14.81 15.44 -17.77
C TRP A 153 -14.52 14.10 -17.09
N LEU A 154 -15.56 13.49 -16.52
CA LEU A 154 -15.51 12.20 -15.87
C LEU A 154 -16.22 11.15 -16.73
N GLU A 155 -15.55 10.04 -16.99
CA GLU A 155 -16.13 8.85 -17.62
C GLU A 155 -16.33 7.73 -16.60
N GLU A 156 -17.51 7.14 -16.57
CA GLU A 156 -17.86 6.05 -15.67
C GLU A 156 -17.90 4.73 -16.43
N VAL A 157 -16.88 3.89 -16.23
CA VAL A 157 -16.74 2.63 -16.99
C VAL A 157 -17.10 1.44 -16.11
N PRO A 158 -18.12 0.62 -16.48
CA PRO A 158 -18.47 -0.57 -15.72
C PRO A 158 -17.37 -1.63 -15.87
N PHE A 159 -16.68 -1.93 -14.77
CA PHE A 159 -15.64 -2.94 -14.71
C PHE A 159 -16.10 -4.15 -13.90
N ARG A 160 -15.75 -5.34 -14.38
CA ARG A 160 -15.99 -6.58 -13.65
C ARG A 160 -14.67 -7.02 -13.05
N LEU A 161 -14.58 -6.93 -11.73
CA LEU A 161 -13.41 -7.45 -11.03
C LEU A 161 -13.28 -8.95 -11.33
N PRO A 162 -12.13 -9.40 -11.86
CA PRO A 162 -11.87 -10.82 -11.96
C PRO A 162 -11.99 -11.39 -10.54
N LYS A 163 -12.68 -12.53 -10.39
CA LYS A 163 -12.71 -13.21 -9.09
C LYS A 163 -11.24 -13.42 -8.68
N PRO A 164 -10.85 -13.15 -7.42
CA PRO A 164 -9.54 -13.58 -6.94
C PRO A 164 -9.43 -15.05 -7.32
N LYS A 165 -8.46 -15.37 -8.19
CA LYS A 165 -8.25 -16.77 -8.54
C LYS A 165 -7.98 -17.44 -7.20
N PRO A 166 -8.71 -18.51 -6.83
CA PRO A 166 -8.35 -19.25 -5.64
C PRO A 166 -6.86 -19.55 -5.80
N PRO A 167 -6.02 -19.29 -4.77
CA PRO A 167 -4.59 -19.48 -4.89
C PRO A 167 -4.42 -20.86 -5.50
N LYS A 168 -3.83 -20.91 -6.71
CA LYS A 168 -3.52 -22.20 -7.34
C LYS A 168 -2.86 -22.99 -6.23
N ARG A 169 -3.36 -24.20 -5.93
CA ARG A 169 -2.72 -25.13 -4.98
C ARG A 169 -1.31 -25.40 -5.51
N ARG A 170 -0.41 -24.47 -5.20
CA ARG A 170 1.01 -24.53 -5.46
C ARG A 170 1.56 -25.42 -4.37
N ARG A 171 2.48 -26.30 -4.75
CA ARG A 171 3.05 -27.25 -3.80
C ARG A 171 3.69 -26.43 -2.67
N PRO A 172 3.68 -26.92 -1.41
CA PRO A 172 4.25 -26.20 -0.26
C PRO A 172 5.71 -25.73 -0.46
N GLN A 173 6.42 -26.32 -1.42
CA GLN A 173 7.79 -25.94 -1.79
C GLN A 173 7.86 -24.68 -2.67
N ASP A 174 6.83 -24.37 -3.47
CA ASP A 174 6.82 -23.23 -4.40
C ASP A 174 6.40 -21.90 -3.74
N GLY A 175 5.85 -21.96 -2.51
CA GLY A 175 5.38 -20.77 -1.77
C GLY A 175 6.51 -19.90 -1.22
N LEU A 176 7.69 -20.48 -0.97
CA LEU A 176 8.85 -19.76 -0.43
C LEU A 176 9.59 -18.92 -1.48
N GLU A 177 9.51 -19.28 -2.76
CA GLU A 177 10.18 -18.56 -3.85
C GLU A 177 9.38 -17.33 -4.31
N ALA A 178 8.12 -17.20 -3.89
CA ALA A 178 7.24 -16.07 -4.22
C ALA A 178 7.26 -14.94 -3.17
N LEU A 179 7.89 -15.16 -2.02
CA LEU A 179 8.01 -14.18 -0.94
C LEU A 179 9.14 -13.20 -1.28
N GLN A 180 8.84 -11.91 -1.44
CA GLN A 180 9.86 -10.91 -1.78
C GLN A 180 10.33 -10.15 -0.55
N VAL A 181 9.40 -9.81 0.34
CA VAL A 181 9.68 -8.98 1.51
C VAL A 181 10.28 -9.81 2.64
N LEU A 182 9.74 -11.00 2.86
CA LEU A 182 10.04 -11.82 4.03
C LEU A 182 11.44 -12.46 4.00
N PRO A 183 11.98 -12.94 2.86
CA PRO A 183 13.38 -13.34 2.77
C PRO A 183 14.36 -12.16 2.82
N ALA A 184 13.93 -10.96 2.40
CA ALA A 184 14.77 -9.77 2.40
C ALA A 184 14.93 -9.19 3.82
N THR A 185 13.88 -9.27 4.65
CA THR A 185 13.81 -8.59 5.96
C THR A 185 13.89 -9.55 7.15
N ALA A 186 13.62 -10.84 6.96
CA ALA A 186 13.63 -11.84 8.02
C ALA A 186 14.47 -13.08 7.65
N GLU A 187 15.01 -13.73 8.69
CA GLU A 187 15.76 -14.96 8.57
C GLU A 187 14.90 -16.15 8.99
N ARG A 188 14.85 -17.19 8.17
CA ARG A 188 14.15 -18.43 8.50
C ARG A 188 14.88 -19.22 9.58
N LEU A 189 14.13 -19.69 10.57
CA LEU A 189 14.60 -20.56 11.64
C LEU A 189 13.99 -21.96 11.54
N PRO A 190 14.74 -23.01 11.91
CA PRO A 190 16.20 -23.06 12.07
C PRO A 190 16.92 -22.96 10.71
N GLN A 191 18.07 -22.27 10.68
CA GLN A 191 18.88 -22.13 9.47
C GLN A 191 19.37 -23.52 9.01
N PRO A 192 19.19 -23.89 7.73
CA PRO A 192 19.55 -25.22 7.23
C PRO A 192 21.06 -25.43 7.04
N ARG A 193 21.89 -24.39 7.20
CA ARG A 193 23.33 -24.42 6.89
C ARG A 193 24.17 -23.60 7.89
N LEU A 194 24.15 -23.99 9.16
CA LEU A 194 25.29 -23.69 10.03
C LEU A 194 25.97 -25.04 10.34
N PRO A 195 27.25 -25.23 9.99
CA PRO A 195 28.02 -26.33 10.55
C PRO A 195 28.01 -26.21 12.08
N ASP A 196 28.17 -27.33 12.78
CA ASP A 196 28.11 -27.54 14.24
C ASP A 196 29.08 -26.70 15.11
N GLN A 197 29.37 -25.45 14.75
CA GLN A 197 30.32 -24.60 15.44
C GLN A 197 29.69 -23.23 15.72
N ILE A 198 29.62 -22.92 17.02
CA ILE A 198 29.47 -21.60 17.66
C ILE A 198 28.04 -21.16 18.03
N LEU A 199 27.17 -22.08 18.47
CA LEU A 199 26.13 -21.74 19.45
C LEU A 199 26.12 -22.85 20.51
N PRO A 200 26.24 -22.55 21.83
CA PRO A 200 26.09 -23.58 22.85
C PRO A 200 24.68 -24.18 22.73
N GLY A 201 24.62 -25.40 22.20
CA GLY A 201 23.42 -26.00 21.62
C GLY A 201 22.49 -26.69 22.61
N ALA A 202 22.69 -26.51 23.91
CA ALA A 202 21.80 -27.04 24.92
C ALA A 202 21.63 -25.99 26.02
N THR A 203 20.39 -25.54 26.23
CA THR A 203 20.01 -24.75 27.39
C THR A 203 19.96 -25.69 28.60
N TRP A 204 21.13 -26.07 29.11
CA TRP A 204 21.27 -26.90 30.30
C TRP A 204 20.55 -26.22 31.47
N GLU A 205 19.75 -26.97 32.23
CA GLU A 205 18.96 -26.49 33.38
C GLU A 205 17.83 -25.49 33.10
N ARG A 206 17.36 -25.35 31.85
CA ARG A 206 16.17 -24.51 31.52
C ARG A 206 15.11 -25.24 30.71
N GLU A 207 14.95 -26.52 31.00
CA GLU A 207 14.02 -27.38 30.26
C GLU A 207 12.56 -27.01 30.50
N ASP A 208 12.23 -26.51 31.69
CA ASP A 208 10.87 -26.13 32.03
C ASP A 208 10.44 -24.86 31.28
N GLU A 209 11.33 -23.87 31.14
CA GLU A 209 11.07 -22.67 30.33
C GLU A 209 10.98 -23.01 28.85
N VAL A 210 11.84 -23.90 28.34
CA VAL A 210 11.75 -24.37 26.94
C VAL A 210 10.43 -25.09 26.70
N ARG A 211 10.00 -25.97 27.62
CA ARG A 211 8.74 -26.71 27.50
C ARG A 211 7.54 -25.77 27.55
N TRP A 212 7.57 -24.76 28.43
CA TRP A 212 6.55 -23.73 28.50
C TRP A 212 6.45 -22.94 27.18
N VAL A 213 7.58 -22.47 26.65
CA VAL A 213 7.59 -21.76 25.35
C VAL A 213 7.09 -22.65 24.22
N MET A 214 7.44 -23.94 24.20
CA MET A 214 6.93 -24.88 23.21
C MET A 214 5.41 -24.98 23.26
N GLN A 215 4.84 -25.20 24.44
CA GLN A 215 3.39 -25.31 24.61
C GLN A 215 2.67 -24.04 24.14
N GLU A 216 3.17 -22.87 24.53
CA GLU A 216 2.60 -21.59 24.14
C GLU A 216 2.71 -21.30 22.64
N LEU A 217 3.79 -21.74 21.98
CA LEU A 217 3.99 -21.58 20.53
C LEU A 217 3.20 -22.59 19.70
N SER A 218 2.93 -23.78 20.23
CA SER A 218 2.12 -24.81 19.56
C SER A 218 0.64 -24.44 19.51
N GLU A 219 0.16 -23.61 20.45
CA GLU A 219 -1.22 -23.14 20.47
C GLU A 219 -1.45 -21.99 19.47
N ALA A 220 -2.43 -22.17 18.58
CA ALA A 220 -2.71 -21.20 17.54
C ALA A 220 -3.19 -19.86 18.12
N GLY A 221 -2.46 -18.77 17.82
CA GLY A 221 -2.92 -17.40 18.09
C GLY A 221 -2.39 -16.77 19.37
N ARG A 222 -1.50 -17.45 20.10
CA ARG A 222 -0.83 -16.88 21.28
C ARG A 222 0.39 -16.05 20.89
N GLN A 223 0.64 -15.00 21.66
CA GLN A 223 1.83 -14.15 21.57
C GLN A 223 2.66 -14.35 22.82
N VAL A 224 3.95 -14.67 22.66
CA VAL A 224 4.86 -14.93 23.78
C VAL A 224 5.88 -13.80 23.89
N LEU A 225 6.01 -13.23 25.08
CA LEU A 225 7.00 -12.20 25.40
C LEU A 225 7.97 -12.70 26.46
N LEU A 226 9.26 -12.83 26.10
CA LEU A 226 10.32 -13.25 27.02
C LEU A 226 10.99 -12.04 27.68
N VAL A 227 10.77 -11.88 29.00
CA VAL A 227 11.34 -10.78 29.81
C VAL A 227 12.45 -11.32 30.71
N GLY A 228 13.48 -10.51 30.95
CA GLY A 228 14.68 -10.89 31.71
C GLY A 228 15.82 -9.92 31.46
N GLN A 229 16.91 -10.06 32.22
CA GLN A 229 18.11 -9.24 32.04
C GLN A 229 18.78 -9.51 30.67
N ASP A 230 19.64 -8.60 30.23
CA ASP A 230 20.42 -8.81 29.02
C ASP A 230 21.44 -9.95 29.23
N GLY A 231 21.73 -10.72 28.18
CA GLY A 231 22.69 -11.83 28.25
C GLY A 231 22.21 -13.11 28.96
N VAL A 232 20.99 -13.16 29.51
CA VAL A 232 20.48 -14.37 30.21
C VAL A 232 20.13 -15.54 29.27
N GLY A 233 20.30 -15.41 27.94
CA GLY A 233 20.05 -16.51 27.01
C GLY A 233 18.60 -16.70 26.56
N LYS A 234 17.79 -15.62 26.52
CA LYS A 234 16.40 -15.68 25.99
C LYS A 234 16.34 -16.22 24.56
N ASP A 235 17.27 -15.78 23.72
CA ASP A 235 17.40 -16.25 22.34
C ASP A 235 17.71 -17.74 22.28
N ALA A 236 18.51 -18.25 23.22
CA ALA A 236 18.85 -19.67 23.28
C ALA A 236 17.63 -20.53 23.65
N ILE A 237 16.81 -20.08 24.61
CA ILE A 237 15.54 -20.74 24.97
C ILE A 237 14.61 -20.80 23.75
N LEU A 238 14.43 -19.67 23.05
CA LEU A 238 13.54 -19.60 21.89
C LEU A 238 14.04 -20.48 20.72
N LEU A 239 15.34 -20.44 20.42
CA LEU A 239 15.93 -21.26 19.35
C LEU A 239 15.82 -22.76 19.66
N GLU A 240 16.01 -23.15 20.92
CA GLU A 240 15.91 -24.54 21.33
C GLU A 240 14.46 -25.04 21.28
N ALA A 241 13.49 -24.23 21.70
CA ALA A 241 12.06 -24.54 21.55
C ALA A 241 11.69 -24.75 20.07
N ILE A 242 12.11 -23.85 19.18
CA ILE A 242 11.87 -23.95 17.72
C ILE A 242 12.47 -25.23 17.12
N ARG A 243 13.70 -25.59 17.54
CA ARG A 243 14.36 -26.83 17.08
C ARG A 243 13.57 -28.07 17.50
N ARG A 244 13.08 -28.12 18.73
CA ARG A 244 12.30 -29.24 19.27
C ARG A 244 10.94 -29.38 18.57
N ILE A 245 10.22 -28.28 18.39
CA ILE A 245 8.95 -28.27 17.62
C ILE A 245 9.17 -28.83 16.21
N ARG A 246 10.22 -28.38 15.51
CA ARG A 246 10.51 -28.87 14.16
C ARG A 246 10.87 -30.36 14.14
N ARG A 247 11.57 -30.86 15.15
CA ARG A 247 11.87 -32.30 15.28
C ARG A 247 10.58 -33.11 15.48
N GLU A 248 9.67 -32.65 16.33
CA GLU A 248 8.36 -33.28 16.55
C GLU A 248 7.50 -33.28 15.27
N GLU A 249 7.46 -32.15 14.55
CA GLU A 249 6.75 -32.06 13.27
C GLU A 249 7.37 -32.96 12.18
N GLN A 250 8.70 -33.09 12.12
CA GLN A 250 9.36 -34.01 11.18
C GLN A 250 8.97 -35.48 11.41
N SER A 251 8.76 -35.88 12.66
CA SER A 251 8.29 -37.22 13.02
C SER A 251 6.81 -37.45 12.68
N GLN A 252 5.97 -36.42 12.84
CA GLN A 252 4.52 -36.52 12.63
C GLN A 252 4.06 -36.31 11.18
N LYS A 253 4.92 -35.76 10.30
CA LYS A 253 4.60 -35.42 8.89
C LYS A 253 3.26 -34.67 8.74
N PRO A 254 3.07 -33.52 9.40
CA PRO A 254 1.87 -32.71 9.20
C PRO A 254 1.78 -32.23 7.74
N GLU A 255 0.57 -32.09 7.22
CA GLU A 255 0.32 -31.55 5.87
C GLU A 255 0.88 -30.12 5.70
N ARG A 256 1.06 -29.38 6.81
CA ARG A 256 1.62 -28.02 6.84
C ARG A 256 2.61 -27.89 8.02
N PRO A 257 3.93 -27.85 7.77
CA PRO A 257 4.90 -27.63 8.84
C PRO A 257 4.90 -26.16 9.27
N THR A 258 5.09 -25.90 10.57
CA THR A 258 5.17 -24.54 11.09
C THR A 258 6.48 -23.89 10.64
N THR A 259 6.40 -22.65 10.14
CA THR A 259 7.59 -21.89 9.75
C THR A 259 7.88 -20.78 10.75
N PHE A 260 9.14 -20.68 11.17
CA PHE A 260 9.61 -19.67 12.12
C PHE A 260 10.51 -18.67 11.40
N TRP A 261 10.31 -17.38 11.69
CA TRP A 261 11.02 -16.28 11.07
C TRP A 261 11.49 -15.29 12.12
N ARG A 262 12.73 -14.83 11.99
CA ARG A 262 13.35 -13.85 12.88
C ARG A 262 13.64 -12.57 12.12
N THR A 263 13.07 -11.47 12.57
CA THR A 263 13.41 -10.13 12.07
C THR A 263 14.18 -9.33 13.14
N ARG A 264 14.82 -8.25 12.71
CA ARG A 264 15.44 -7.23 13.57
C ARG A 264 14.97 -5.87 13.10
N SER A 265 14.72 -4.95 14.02
CA SER A 265 14.33 -3.57 13.69
C SER A 265 15.30 -2.92 12.71
N SER A 266 16.62 -3.16 12.88
CA SER A 266 17.65 -2.65 11.99
C SER A 266 17.55 -3.14 10.54
N ARG A 267 17.01 -4.34 10.28
CA ARG A 267 16.81 -4.86 8.93
C ARG A 267 15.63 -4.18 8.22
N ILE A 268 14.58 -3.86 8.98
CA ILE A 268 13.40 -3.13 8.48
C ILE A 268 13.78 -1.70 8.14
N THR A 269 14.49 -1.01 9.03
CA THR A 269 14.89 0.38 8.81
C THR A 269 15.96 0.54 7.73
N ALA A 270 16.84 -0.45 7.53
CA ALA A 270 17.87 -0.38 6.49
C ALA A 270 17.31 -0.44 5.06
N GLN A 271 16.11 -0.98 4.88
CA GLN A 271 15.43 -1.06 3.58
C GLN A 271 14.52 0.14 3.30
N ALA A 272 14.14 0.89 4.32
CA ALA A 272 13.35 2.12 4.18
C ALA A 272 14.27 3.31 3.85
N ARG A 273 14.08 3.90 2.67
CA ARG A 273 14.77 5.11 2.21
C ARG A 273 13.93 6.37 2.41
N TYR A 274 12.61 6.22 2.43
CA TYR A 274 11.66 7.33 2.57
C TYR A 274 10.71 7.14 3.76
N LEU A 275 10.10 8.24 4.20
CA LEU A 275 9.14 8.25 5.30
C LEU A 275 7.90 7.41 4.93
N GLY A 276 7.52 6.48 5.80
CA GLY A 276 6.37 5.58 5.59
C GLY A 276 6.71 4.24 4.94
N GLU A 277 7.86 4.09 4.29
CA GLU A 277 8.26 2.81 3.68
C GLU A 277 8.46 1.70 4.71
N TRP A 278 8.98 2.03 5.90
CA TRP A 278 9.14 1.04 6.97
C TRP A 278 7.80 0.46 7.42
N GLN A 279 6.71 1.25 7.34
CA GLN A 279 5.36 0.78 7.67
C GLN A 279 4.85 -0.17 6.59
N GLN A 280 5.05 0.17 5.31
CA GLN A 280 4.70 -0.69 4.19
C GLN A 280 5.45 -2.04 4.24
N ILE A 281 6.74 -2.00 4.63
CA ILE A 281 7.55 -3.22 4.84
C ILE A 281 6.96 -4.08 5.97
N CYS A 282 6.54 -3.47 7.08
CA CYS A 282 5.89 -4.18 8.19
C CYS A 282 4.54 -4.79 7.77
N GLU A 283 3.71 -4.05 7.04
CA GLU A 283 2.42 -4.53 6.54
C GLU A 283 2.59 -5.70 5.58
N GLY A 284 3.53 -5.58 4.63
CA GLY A 284 3.89 -6.67 3.71
C GLY A 284 4.43 -7.90 4.44
N LEU A 285 5.25 -7.72 5.48
CA LEU A 285 5.75 -8.80 6.33
C LEU A 285 4.62 -9.58 7.01
N VAL A 286 3.64 -8.89 7.57
CA VAL A 286 2.48 -9.52 8.23
C VAL A 286 1.64 -10.30 7.21
N GLN A 287 1.38 -9.72 6.04
CA GLN A 287 0.66 -10.39 4.96
C GLN A 287 1.37 -11.66 4.48
N GLU A 288 2.69 -11.57 4.23
CA GLU A 288 3.50 -12.70 3.81
C GLU A 288 3.57 -13.80 4.90
N LEU A 289 3.58 -13.43 6.20
CA LEU A 289 3.51 -14.39 7.31
C LEU A 289 2.17 -15.12 7.39
N VAL A 290 1.05 -14.42 7.13
CA VAL A 290 -0.28 -15.04 7.05
C VAL A 290 -0.31 -16.06 5.91
N TRP A 291 0.24 -15.71 4.74
CA TRP A 291 0.36 -16.65 3.61
C TRP A 291 1.29 -17.83 3.88
N ALA A 292 2.39 -17.61 4.61
CA ALA A 292 3.34 -18.66 4.98
C ALA A 292 2.78 -19.66 6.01
N ARG A 293 1.81 -19.23 6.84
CA ARG A 293 1.07 -20.10 7.76
C ARG A 293 -0.03 -20.91 7.05
N GLY A 294 -0.53 -20.37 5.93
CA GLY A 294 -1.40 -21.02 4.96
C GLY A 294 -2.88 -20.69 5.08
#